data_AF-A0A2S6I0C5-F1
#
_entry.id   AF-A0A2S6I0C5-F1
#
_cell.length_a   1.000
_cell.length_b   1.000
_cell.length_c   1.000
_cell.angle_alpha   90.00
_cell.angle_beta   90.00
_cell.angle_gamma   90.00
#
_symmetry.space_group_name_H-M   'P 1'
#
loop_
_entity.id
_entity.type
_entity.pdbx_description
1 polymer ?
#
loop_
_entity_poly.entity_id
_entity_poly.type
_entity_poly.pdbx_seq_one_letter_code
_entity_poly.pdbx_strand_id
1 'polypeptide(L)'
;MRKIKFTPTQRLEILAQADAGTPVADLCRQHQISAATFYKWKKEQADEADESKRRIKELETENARLKKMYAELSIDHGILSDGYAMLKKWQAQDASRT
;
A
#
# COMPACT_ATOMS: atom_id res chain seq x y z
N MET A 1 1.40 39.98 8.33
CA MET A 1 0.30 39.00 8.51
C MET A 1 0.85 37.77 9.21
N ARG A 2 0.20 37.28 10.26
CA ARG A 2 0.60 36.01 10.90
C ARG A 2 0.39 34.87 9.90
N LYS A 3 1.45 34.13 9.57
CA LYS A 3 1.33 32.88 8.79
C LYS A 3 0.68 31.84 9.70
N ILE A 4 -0.65 31.77 9.69
CA ILE A 4 -1.36 30.63 10.28
C ILE A 4 -1.01 29.42 9.41
N LYS A 5 -0.23 28.49 9.97
CA LYS A 5 0.14 27.24 9.31
C LYS A 5 -0.97 26.25 9.58
N PHE A 6 -1.81 25.99 8.57
CA PHE A 6 -2.79 24.89 8.64
C PHE A 6 -2.04 23.56 8.61
N THR A 7 -2.37 22.66 9.55
CA THR A 7 -1.88 21.29 9.53
C THR A 7 -2.53 20.50 8.37
N PRO A 8 -1.90 19.41 7.89
CA PRO A 8 -2.52 18.55 6.87
C PRO A 8 -3.95 18.12 7.23
N THR A 9 -4.16 17.70 8.48
CA THR A 9 -5.48 17.28 8.98
C THR A 9 -6.51 18.39 8.91
N GLN A 10 -6.16 19.62 9.33
CA GLN A 10 -7.06 20.76 9.24
C GLN A 10 -7.44 21.10 7.79
N ARG A 11 -6.50 20.96 6.84
CA ARG A 11 -6.80 21.16 5.42
C ARG A 11 -7.80 20.13 4.92
N LEU A 12 -7.63 18.86 5.30
CA LEU A 12 -8.55 17.77 4.93
C LEU A 12 -9.95 17.98 5.53
N GLU A 13 -10.05 18.41 6.79
CA GLU A 13 -11.34 18.73 7.43
C GLU A 13 -12.09 19.86 6.71
N ILE A 14 -11.37 20.90 6.26
CA ILE A 14 -11.96 22.01 5.49
C ILE A 14 -12.41 21.54 4.11
N LEU A 15 -11.60 20.71 3.43
CA LEU A 15 -11.99 20.13 2.14
C LEU A 15 -13.22 19.22 2.28
N ALA A 16 -13.30 18.42 3.34
CA ALA A 16 -14.43 17.55 3.63
C ALA A 16 -15.74 18.33 3.86
N GLN A 17 -15.68 19.50 4.50
CA GLN A 17 -16.85 20.38 4.64
C GLN A 17 -17.37 20.89 3.29
N ALA A 18 -16.47 21.18 2.35
CA ALA A 18 -16.87 21.57 1.00
C ALA A 18 -17.53 20.41 0.25
N ASP A 19 -16.99 19.20 0.40
CA ASP A 19 -17.56 17.99 -0.20
C ASP A 19 -18.91 17.61 0.44
N ALA A 20 -19.13 17.99 1.70
CA ALA A 20 -20.43 17.88 2.39
C ALA A 20 -21.44 18.98 1.98
N GLY A 21 -21.07 19.91 1.09
CA GLY A 21 -21.96 20.90 0.51
C GLY A 21 -21.81 22.32 1.05
N THR A 22 -20.88 22.59 1.98
CA THR A 22 -20.64 23.96 2.45
C THR A 22 -20.02 24.81 1.32
N PRO A 23 -20.55 26.01 1.01
CA PRO A 23 -20.00 26.86 -0.03
C PRO A 23 -18.53 27.22 0.22
N VAL A 24 -17.67 27.05 -0.79
CA VAL A 24 -16.24 27.36 -0.69
C VAL A 24 -15.98 28.81 -0.30
N ALA A 25 -16.84 29.74 -0.73
CA ALA A 25 -16.74 31.15 -0.37
C ALA A 25 -16.88 31.38 1.15
N ASP A 26 -17.77 30.63 1.80
CA ASP A 26 -17.99 30.74 3.25
C ASP A 26 -16.85 30.10 4.03
N LEU A 27 -16.35 28.95 3.57
CA LEU A 27 -15.14 28.33 4.13
C LEU A 27 -13.92 29.24 4.01
N CYS A 28 -13.75 29.91 2.86
CA CYS A 28 -12.67 30.87 2.65
C CYS A 28 -12.74 32.04 3.64
N ARG A 29 -13.93 32.59 3.86
CA ARG A 29 -14.17 33.67 4.84
C ARG A 29 -13.93 33.19 6.28
N GLN A 30 -14.52 32.06 6.66
CA GLN A 30 -14.44 31.48 7.99
C GLN A 30 -12.99 31.17 8.40
N HIS A 31 -12.24 30.55 7.49
CA HIS A 31 -10.86 30.15 7.74
C HIS A 31 -9.82 31.20 7.33
N GLN A 32 -10.26 32.37 6.85
CA GLN A 32 -9.40 33.47 6.40
C GLN A 32 -8.38 33.03 5.34
N ILE A 33 -8.81 32.18 4.42
CA ILE A 33 -8.00 31.70 3.29
C ILE A 33 -8.54 32.23 1.97
N SER A 34 -7.68 32.32 0.97
CA SER A 34 -8.12 32.64 -0.38
C SER A 34 -8.69 31.40 -1.07
N ALA A 35 -9.59 31.61 -2.04
CA ALA A 35 -10.09 30.52 -2.88
C ALA A 35 -8.94 29.79 -3.60
N ALA A 36 -7.89 30.51 -4.02
CA ALA A 36 -6.70 29.92 -4.62
C ALA A 36 -5.98 28.96 -3.66
N THR A 37 -5.90 29.30 -2.38
CA THR A 37 -5.33 28.42 -1.34
C THR A 37 -6.17 27.15 -1.17
N PHE A 38 -7.49 27.29 -1.12
CA PHE A 38 -8.41 26.15 -1.02
C PHE A 38 -8.24 25.18 -2.20
N TYR A 39 -8.28 25.68 -3.43
CA TYR A 39 -8.14 24.82 -4.62
C TYR A 39 -6.74 24.23 -4.77
N LYS A 40 -5.70 24.93 -4.29
CA LYS A 40 -4.36 24.34 -4.19
C LYS A 40 -4.36 23.10 -3.30
N TRP A 41 -4.97 23.16 -2.11
CA TRP A 41 -5.07 22.00 -1.22
C TRP A 41 -5.92 20.88 -1.83
N LYS A 42 -7.02 21.23 -2.49
CA LYS A 42 -7.87 20.24 -3.19
C LYS A 42 -7.10 19.49 -4.27
N LYS A 43 -6.26 20.21 -5.03
CA LYS A 43 -5.39 19.60 -6.03
C LYS A 43 -4.32 18.71 -5.39
N GLU A 44 -3.63 19.19 -4.36
CA GLU A 44 -2.62 18.40 -3.63
C GLU A 44 -3.20 17.08 -3.11
N GLN A 45 -4.42 17.10 -2.55
CA GLN A 45 -5.10 15.90 -2.09
C GLN A 45 -5.44 14.93 -3.23
N ALA A 46 -5.89 15.45 -4.38
CA ALA A 46 -6.20 14.62 -5.54
C ALA A 46 -4.94 13.95 -6.10
N ASP A 47 -3.85 14.71 -6.23
CA ASP A 47 -2.55 14.21 -6.71
C ASP A 47 -2.01 13.12 -5.76
N GLU A 48 -2.07 13.34 -4.43
CA GLU A 48 -1.64 12.37 -3.40
C GLU A 48 -2.50 11.10 -3.41
N ALA A 49 -3.82 11.22 -3.60
CA ALA A 49 -4.72 10.09 -3.70
C ALA A 49 -4.42 9.23 -4.94
N ASP A 50 -4.09 9.85 -6.08
CA ASP A 50 -3.77 9.12 -7.30
C ASP A 50 -2.38 8.47 -7.25
N GLU A 51 -1.38 9.12 -6.65
CA GLU A 51 -0.08 8.49 -6.38
C GLU A 51 -0.23 7.28 -5.45
N SER A 52 -1.02 7.42 -4.38
CA SER A 52 -1.30 6.33 -3.44
C SER A 52 -1.97 5.13 -4.13
N LYS A 53 -2.98 5.37 -4.98
CA LYS A 53 -3.62 4.30 -5.78
C LYS A 53 -2.63 3.60 -6.70
N ARG A 54 -1.77 4.37 -7.38
CA ARG A 54 -0.73 3.80 -8.25
C ARG A 54 0.22 2.92 -7.45
N ARG A 55 0.68 3.40 -6.28
CA ARG A 55 1.56 2.64 -5.40
C ARG A 55 0.93 1.35 -4.89
N ILE A 56 -0.35 1.38 -4.53
CA ILE A 56 -1.11 0.19 -4.11
C ILE A 56 -1.12 -0.84 -5.24
N LYS A 57 -1.45 -0.44 -6.47
CA LYS A 57 -1.49 -1.35 -7.63
C LYS A 57 -0.12 -1.98 -7.93
N GLU A 58 0.96 -1.21 -7.82
CA GLU A 58 2.33 -1.70 -7.95
C GLU A 58 2.65 -2.75 -6.86
N LEU A 59 2.30 -2.46 -5.61
CA LEU A 59 2.50 -3.38 -4.49
C LEU A 59 1.66 -4.66 -4.62
N GLU A 60 0.42 -4.57 -5.08
CA GLU A 60 -0.44 -5.74 -5.34
C GLU A 60 0.16 -6.64 -6.42
N THR A 61 0.65 -6.03 -7.50
CA THR A 61 1.31 -6.75 -8.61
C THR A 61 2.56 -7.48 -8.11
N GLU A 62 3.41 -6.79 -7.35
CA GLU A 62 4.62 -7.39 -6.80
C GLU A 62 4.30 -8.48 -5.77
N ASN A 63 3.28 -8.26 -4.92
CA ASN A 63 2.85 -9.26 -3.95
C ASN A 63 2.34 -10.54 -4.63
N ALA A 64 1.58 -10.40 -5.72
CA ALA A 64 1.14 -11.53 -6.53
C ALA A 64 2.32 -12.29 -7.14
N ARG A 65 3.32 -11.56 -7.68
CA ARG A 65 4.56 -12.13 -8.22
C ARG A 65 5.34 -12.90 -7.15
N LEU A 66 5.53 -12.31 -5.98
CA LEU A 66 6.25 -12.92 -4.85
C LEU A 66 5.53 -14.16 -4.32
N LYS A 67 4.20 -14.12 -4.19
CA LYS A 67 3.41 -15.29 -3.79
C LYS A 67 3.56 -16.46 -4.75
N LYS A 68 3.54 -16.17 -6.07
CA LYS A 68 3.77 -17.20 -7.09
C LYS A 68 5.16 -17.83 -6.95
N MET A 69 6.20 -17.02 -6.89
CA MET A 69 7.57 -17.51 -6.72
C MET A 69 7.75 -18.32 -5.43
N TYR A 70 7.14 -17.86 -4.33
CA TYR A 70 7.18 -18.59 -3.06
C TYR A 70 6.49 -19.94 -3.16
N ALA A 71 5.33 -20.03 -3.82
CA ALA A 71 4.63 -21.29 -4.02
C ALA A 71 5.47 -22.27 -4.85
N GLU A 72 6.06 -21.81 -5.96
CA GLU A 72 6.97 -22.62 -6.80
C GLU A 72 8.16 -23.13 -5.99
N LEU A 73 8.85 -22.25 -5.27
CA LEU A 73 9.99 -22.63 -4.43
C LEU A 73 9.60 -23.60 -3.31
N SER A 74 8.42 -23.42 -2.72
CA SER A 74 7.93 -24.30 -1.65
C SER A 74 7.65 -25.72 -2.17
N ILE A 75 7.16 -25.84 -3.41
CA ILE A 75 6.95 -27.12 -4.08
C ILE A 75 8.30 -27.79 -4.32
N ASP A 76 9.26 -27.08 -4.91
CA ASP A 76 10.61 -27.61 -5.20
C ASP A 76 11.30 -28.08 -3.91
N HIS A 77 11.20 -27.29 -2.84
CA HIS A 77 11.73 -27.66 -1.53
C HIS A 77 11.08 -28.94 -0.99
N GLY A 78 9.75 -29.07 -1.12
CA GLY A 78 9.03 -30.28 -0.72
C GLY A 78 9.52 -31.52 -1.45
N ILE A 79 9.61 -31.44 -2.78
CA ILE A 79 10.09 -32.54 -3.64
C ILE A 79 11.51 -32.96 -3.24
N LEU A 80 12.41 -32.00 -3.03
CA LEU A 80 13.79 -32.27 -2.63
C LEU A 80 13.88 -32.92 -1.25
N SER A 81 13.09 -32.43 -0.29
CA SER A 81 13.04 -32.97 1.06
C SER A 81 12.55 -34.43 1.07
N ASP A 82 11.48 -34.72 0.32
CA ASP A 82 10.93 -36.06 0.20
C ASP A 82 11.92 -37.01 -0.49
N GLY A 83 12.56 -36.57 -1.58
CA GLY A 83 13.59 -37.34 -2.27
C GLY A 83 14.78 -37.68 -1.35
N TYR A 84 15.24 -36.71 -0.55
CA TYR A 84 16.29 -36.93 0.43
C TYR A 84 15.88 -37.92 1.53
N ALA A 85 14.64 -37.84 2.01
CA ALA A 85 14.12 -38.79 2.98
C ALA A 85 14.03 -40.22 2.41
N MET A 86 13.64 -40.36 1.15
CA MET A 86 13.63 -41.65 0.46
C MET A 86 15.04 -42.25 0.33
N LEU A 87 16.02 -41.44 -0.09
CA LEU A 87 17.43 -41.88 -0.19
C LEU A 87 17.96 -42.39 1.15
N LYS A 88 17.70 -41.68 2.26
CA LYS A 88 18.08 -42.13 3.60
C LYS A 88 17.48 -43.48 3.98
N LYS A 89 16.19 -43.68 3.68
CA LYS A 89 15.51 -44.96 3.93
C LYS A 89 16.14 -46.09 3.11
N TRP A 90 16.46 -45.80 1.85
CA TRP A 90 17.10 -46.77 0.96
C TRP A 90 18.48 -47.17 1.47
N GLN A 91 19.32 -46.21 1.86
CA GLN A 91 20.63 -46.47 2.45
C GLN A 91 20.55 -47.30 3.75
N ALA A 92 19.57 -47.02 4.61
CA ALA A 92 19.36 -47.80 5.83
C ALA A 92 18.92 -49.25 5.53
N GLN A 93 18.08 -49.45 4.51
CA GLN A 93 17.68 -50.79 4.07
C GLN A 93 18.85 -51.56 3.46
N ASP A 94 19.66 -50.92 2.63
CA ASP A 94 20.80 -51.57 1.98
C ASP A 94 21.87 -52.00 3.00
N ALA A 95 22.18 -51.13 3.98
CA ALA A 95 23.07 -51.44 5.09
C ALA A 95 22.56 -52.57 6.00
N SER A 96 21.24 -52.84 6.01
CA SER A 96 20.66 -53.98 6.74
C SER A 96 20.67 -55.30 5.95
N ARG A 97 20.98 -55.24 4.65
CA ARG A 97 21.03 -56.40 3.75
C ARG A 97 22.45 -56.93 3.53
N THR A 98 23.47 -56.12 3.79
CA THR A 98 24.89 -56.49 3.81
C THR A 98 25.33 -56.95 5.20
#